data_AF-A0A7M2WZ96-F1
#
_entry.id   AF-A0A7M2WZ96-F1
#
_cell.length_a   1.000
_cell.length_b   1.000
_cell.length_c   1.000
_cell.angle_alpha   90.00
_cell.angle_beta   90.00
_cell.angle_gamma   90.00
#
_symmetry.space_group_name_H-M   'P 1'
#
loop_
_entity.id
_entity.type
_entity.pdbx_description
1 polymer ?
#
loop_
_entity_poly.entity_id
_entity_poly.type
_entity_poly.pdbx_seq_one_letter_code
_entity_poly.pdbx_strand_id
1 'polypeptide(L)'
;MGEKELREKYGGKLAKAINRAIRAEIPGGNEALDKLTELAGPARHSGWKNRQGKNTAEADAYYKHKKEVVDRMEADIRRRWGVPADTGY
;
A
#
# COMPACT_ATOMS: atom_id res chain seq x y z
N MET A 1 18.14 11.99 -4.55
CA MET A 1 16.85 11.29 -4.61
C MET A 1 16.43 10.92 -3.20
N GLY A 2 15.34 11.52 -2.71
CA GLY A 2 14.82 11.38 -1.35
C GLY A 2 13.32 11.63 -1.29
N GLU A 3 12.71 11.59 -0.08
CA GLU A 3 11.27 11.80 0.12
C GLU A 3 10.75 13.06 -0.59
N LYS A 4 11.50 14.16 -0.46
CA LYS A 4 11.11 15.46 -1.01
C LYS A 4 10.96 15.38 -2.54
N GLU A 5 11.96 14.80 -3.23
CA GLU A 5 11.94 14.63 -4.68
C GLU A 5 10.83 13.66 -5.14
N LEU A 6 10.58 12.59 -4.39
CA LEU A 6 9.48 11.66 -4.67
C LEU A 6 8.11 12.37 -4.55
N ARG A 7 7.94 13.20 -3.53
CA ARG A 7 6.72 14.00 -3.32
C ARG A 7 6.58 15.10 -4.37
N GLU A 8 7.67 15.70 -4.83
CA GLU A 8 7.67 16.70 -5.91
C GLU A 8 7.32 16.05 -7.26
N LYS A 9 7.86 14.87 -7.56
CA LYS A 9 7.58 14.15 -8.83
C LYS A 9 6.17 13.58 -8.89
N TYR A 10 5.73 12.88 -7.84
CA TYR A 10 4.45 12.16 -7.86
C TYR A 10 3.30 12.93 -7.18
N GLY A 11 3.60 13.95 -6.38
CA GLY A 11 2.63 14.81 -5.73
C GLY A 11 1.95 14.20 -4.49
N GLY A 12 1.63 15.06 -3.52
CA GLY A 12 0.83 14.73 -2.34
C GLY A 12 1.63 14.35 -1.09
N LYS A 13 0.95 13.67 -0.15
CA LYS A 13 1.59 13.10 1.06
C LYS A 13 2.47 11.91 0.68
N LEU A 14 3.50 11.62 1.48
CA LEU A 14 4.46 10.53 1.22
C LEU A 14 3.80 9.23 0.79
N ALA A 15 2.83 8.70 1.56
CA ALA A 15 2.13 7.46 1.22
C ALA A 15 1.40 7.50 -0.14
N LYS A 16 0.80 8.65 -0.51
CA LYS A 16 0.17 8.81 -1.83
C LYS A 16 1.20 8.88 -2.95
N ALA A 17 2.31 9.59 -2.71
CA ALA A 17 3.41 9.69 -3.65
C ALA A 17 4.05 8.31 -3.90
N ILE A 18 4.24 7.50 -2.86
CA ILE A 18 4.73 6.13 -2.99
C ILE A 18 3.74 5.26 -3.77
N ASN A 19 2.44 5.29 -3.46
CA ASN A 19 1.45 4.54 -4.24
C ASN A 19 1.46 4.94 -5.72
N ARG A 20 1.62 6.23 -6.04
CA ARG A 20 1.76 6.69 -7.43
C ARG A 20 3.07 6.23 -8.08
N ALA A 21 4.17 6.24 -7.33
CA ALA A 21 5.44 5.71 -7.77
C ALA A 21 5.36 4.20 -8.06
N ILE A 22 4.69 3.42 -7.20
CA ILE A 22 4.41 1.99 -7.44
C ILE A 22 3.67 1.81 -8.77
N ARG A 23 2.62 2.62 -9.04
CA ARG A 23 1.89 2.55 -10.31
C ARG A 23 2.74 2.87 -11.53
N ALA A 24 3.70 3.78 -11.38
CA ALA A 24 4.49 4.31 -12.49
C ALA A 24 5.79 3.54 -12.76
N GLU A 25 6.41 2.97 -11.72
CA GLU A 25 7.77 2.42 -11.79
C GLU A 25 7.84 0.90 -11.59
N ILE A 26 6.77 0.29 -11.07
CA ILE A 26 6.73 -1.15 -10.82
C ILE A 26 5.75 -1.81 -11.80
N PRO A 27 6.22 -2.75 -12.65
CA PRO A 27 5.33 -3.53 -13.50
C PRO A 27 4.36 -4.33 -12.64
N GLY A 28 3.05 -4.24 -12.93
CA GLY A 28 1.99 -4.82 -12.10
C GLY A 28 1.63 -4.00 -10.85
N GLY A 29 2.29 -2.87 -10.60
CA GLY A 29 2.00 -2.00 -9.44
C GLY A 29 0.61 -1.38 -9.49
N ASN A 30 0.10 -1.08 -10.69
CA ASN A 30 -1.28 -0.61 -10.86
C ASN A 30 -2.29 -1.68 -10.49
N GLU A 31 -2.13 -2.91 -11.00
CA GLU A 31 -3.00 -4.05 -10.69
C GLU A 31 -2.96 -4.42 -9.21
N ALA A 32 -1.78 -4.40 -8.58
CA ALA A 32 -1.64 -4.69 -7.16
C ALA A 32 -2.40 -3.69 -6.27
N LEU A 33 -2.34 -2.40 -6.60
CA LEU A 33 -3.06 -1.34 -5.86
C LEU A 33 -4.55 -1.31 -6.18
N ASP A 34 -4.93 -1.67 -7.40
CA ASP A 34 -6.33 -1.84 -7.77
C ASP A 34 -6.93 -3.01 -6.98
N LYS A 35 -6.24 -4.15 -6.95
CA LYS A 35 -6.63 -5.32 -6.15
C LYS A 35 -6.74 -5.01 -4.66
N LEU A 36 -5.82 -4.21 -4.12
CA LEU A 36 -5.89 -3.75 -2.73
C LEU A 36 -7.17 -2.92 -2.48
N THR A 37 -7.58 -2.10 -3.45
CA THR A 37 -8.81 -1.30 -3.38
C THR A 37 -10.05 -2.17 -3.50
N GLU A 38 -10.04 -3.14 -4.42
CA GLU A 38 -11.09 -4.14 -4.57
C GLU A 38 -11.31 -4.93 -3.28
N LEU A 39 -10.24 -5.31 -2.56
CA LEU A 39 -10.33 -6.02 -1.28
C LEU A 39 -10.78 -5.12 -0.13
N ALA A 40 -10.52 -3.80 -0.21
CA ALA A 40 -10.92 -2.86 0.83
C ALA A 40 -12.43 -2.60 0.84
N GLY A 41 -13.10 -2.66 -0.32
CA GLY A 41 -14.57 -2.53 -0.44
C GLY A 41 -15.35 -3.52 0.43
N PRO A 42 -15.20 -4.85 0.23
CA PRO A 42 -15.87 -5.86 1.03
C PRO A 42 -15.45 -5.81 2.50
N ALA A 43 -14.15 -5.63 2.80
CA ALA A 43 -13.69 -5.47 4.18
C ALA A 43 -14.30 -4.26 4.91
N ARG A 44 -14.61 -3.16 4.20
CA ARG A 44 -15.34 -2.02 4.75
C ARG A 44 -16.82 -2.32 4.97
N HIS A 45 -17.45 -3.05 4.06
CA HIS A 45 -18.87 -3.38 4.13
C HIS A 45 -19.16 -4.41 5.22
N SER A 46 -18.35 -5.47 5.30
CA SER A 46 -18.47 -6.55 6.29
C SER A 46 -17.86 -6.20 7.65
N GLY A 47 -17.14 -5.09 7.72
CA GLY A 47 -16.38 -4.66 8.89
C GLY A 47 -15.01 -5.32 8.96
N TRP A 48 -14.00 -4.55 9.37
CA TRP A 48 -12.62 -5.03 9.48
C TRP A 48 -12.44 -6.13 10.53
N LYS A 49 -13.26 -6.08 11.58
CA LYS A 49 -13.26 -7.04 12.67
C LYS A 49 -14.67 -7.57 12.89
N ASN A 50 -14.77 -8.85 13.19
CA ASN A 50 -16.00 -9.48 13.64
C ASN A 50 -16.31 -9.10 15.11
N ARG A 51 -17.48 -9.51 15.60
CA ARG A 51 -17.93 -9.26 16.98
C ARG A 51 -17.00 -9.84 18.06
N GLN A 52 -16.13 -10.79 17.71
CA GLN A 52 -15.13 -11.37 18.60
C GLN A 52 -13.77 -10.63 18.54
N GLY A 53 -13.68 -9.52 17.80
CA GLY A 53 -12.47 -8.72 17.66
C GLY A 53 -11.42 -9.30 16.70
N LYS A 54 -11.72 -10.40 16.00
CA LYS A 54 -10.84 -11.01 14.98
C LYS A 54 -11.10 -10.40 13.62
N ASN A 55 -10.08 -10.35 12.77
CA ASN A 55 -10.25 -9.90 11.39
C ASN A 55 -11.28 -10.78 10.67
N THR A 56 -12.16 -10.15 9.89
CA THR A 56 -13.03 -10.88 8.95
C THR A 56 -12.19 -11.51 7.84
N ALA A 57 -12.72 -12.52 7.15
CA ALA A 57 -11.99 -13.18 6.07
C ALA A 57 -11.60 -12.19 4.95
N GLU A 58 -12.45 -11.21 4.68
CA GLU A 58 -12.18 -10.14 3.72
C GLU A 58 -11.08 -9.19 4.21
N ALA A 59 -11.09 -8.83 5.49
CA ALA A 59 -10.02 -8.03 6.09
C ALA A 59 -8.69 -8.79 6.10
N ASP A 60 -8.70 -10.09 6.38
CA ASP A 60 -7.50 -10.93 6.33
C ASP A 60 -6.92 -10.99 4.91
N ALA A 61 -7.76 -11.20 3.89
CA ALA A 61 -7.36 -11.15 2.49
C ALA A 61 -6.76 -9.80 2.12
N TYR A 62 -7.35 -8.69 2.59
CA TYR A 62 -6.80 -7.34 2.41
C TYR A 62 -5.41 -7.20 3.07
N TYR A 63 -5.27 -7.57 4.35
CA TYR A 63 -4.01 -7.41 5.07
C TYR A 63 -2.90 -8.31 4.52
N LYS A 64 -3.26 -9.53 4.11
CA LYS A 64 -2.38 -10.47 3.45
C LYS A 64 -1.86 -9.90 2.13
N HIS A 65 -2.75 -9.46 1.25
CA HIS A 65 -2.37 -8.84 -0.03
C HIS A 65 -1.53 -7.57 0.16
N LYS A 66 -1.91 -6.72 1.12
CA LYS A 66 -1.14 -5.53 1.48
C LYS A 66 0.29 -5.90 1.87
N LYS A 67 0.47 -6.83 2.81
CA LYS A 67 1.77 -7.21 3.36
C LYS A 67 2.65 -7.97 2.37
N GLU A 68 2.08 -8.87 1.59
CA GLU A 68 2.84 -9.72 0.69
C GLU A 68 3.20 -9.04 -0.63
N VAL A 69 2.32 -8.17 -1.13
CA VAL A 69 2.48 -7.57 -2.46
C VAL A 69 2.82 -6.09 -2.34
N VAL A 70 1.91 -5.30 -1.77
CA VAL A 70 2.04 -3.83 -1.78
C VAL A 70 3.22 -3.37 -0.92
N ASP A 71 3.46 -3.98 0.24
CA ASP A 71 4.58 -3.64 1.13
C ASP A 71 5.95 -3.90 0.47
N ARG A 72 6.07 -5.00 -0.29
CA ARG A 72 7.28 -5.29 -1.07
C ARG A 72 7.51 -4.27 -2.18
N MET A 73 6.45 -3.88 -2.88
CA MET A 73 6.50 -2.82 -3.89
C MET A 73 6.86 -1.46 -3.25
N GLU A 74 6.30 -1.18 -2.09
CA GLU A 74 6.59 0.02 -1.30
C GLU A 74 8.07 0.06 -0.91
N ALA A 75 8.61 -1.05 -0.42
CA ALA A 75 10.01 -1.20 -0.07
C ALA A 75 10.94 -0.98 -1.28
N ASP A 76 10.58 -1.46 -2.46
CA ASP A 76 11.36 -1.25 -3.68
C ASP A 76 11.39 0.23 -4.10
N ILE A 77 10.23 0.90 -4.11
CA ILE A 77 10.18 2.35 -4.34
C ILE A 77 11.00 3.11 -3.30
N ARG A 78 10.83 2.79 -2.01
CA ARG A 78 11.59 3.44 -0.95
C ARG A 78 13.08 3.26 -1.13
N ARG A 79 13.54 2.07 -1.50
CA ARG A 79 14.95 1.78 -1.80
C ARG A 79 15.44 2.57 -3.00
N ARG A 80 14.69 2.61 -4.11
CA ARG A 80 15.04 3.37 -5.32
C ARG A 80 15.17 4.86 -5.04
N TRP A 81 14.28 5.39 -4.21
CA TRP A 81 14.19 6.81 -3.90
C TRP A 81 14.94 7.22 -2.63
N GLY A 82 15.66 6.31 -1.96
CA GLY A 82 16.38 6.62 -0.73
C GLY A 82 15.48 7.09 0.42
N VAL A 83 14.21 6.68 0.42
CA VAL A 83 13.24 7.01 1.48
C VAL A 83 13.38 5.99 2.60
N PRO A 84 13.52 6.40 3.87
CA PRO A 84 13.57 5.46 4.98
C PRO A 84 12.29 4.62 5.03
N ALA A 85 12.43 3.33 5.36
CA ALA A 85 11.27 2.48 5.60
C ALA A 85 10.39 3.12 6.67
N ASP A 86 9.07 3.15 6.42
CA ASP A 86 8.11 3.61 7.41
C ASP A 86 8.22 2.68 8.60
N THR A 87 8.96 3.14 9.63
CA THR A 87 9.13 2.42 10.88
C THR A 87 7.87 2.70 11.67
N GLY A 88 6.76 2.12 11.22
CA GLY A 88 5.49 2.18 11.93
C GLY A 88 5.66 1.49 13.28
N TYR A 89 5.77 2.29 14.33
CA TYR A 89 5.72 1.88 15.74
C TYR A 89 4.29 1.51 16.13
#